data_AF-W5PUG8-F1
#
_entry.id   AF-W5PUG8-F1
#
_cell.length_a   1.000
_cell.length_b   1.000
_cell.length_c   1.000
_cell.angle_alpha   90.00
_cell.angle_beta   90.00
_cell.angle_gamma   90.00
#
_symmetry.space_group_name_H-M   'P 1'
#
loop_
_entity.id
_entity.type
_entity.pdbx_description
1 polymer ?
#
loop_
_entity_poly.entity_id
_entity_poly.type
_entity_poly.pdbx_seq_one_letter_code
_entity_poly.pdbx_strand_id
1 'polypeptide(L)'
;MPPHRLVLKKETRMLGAVQVMMGLINGALGRIWLLFYTRQFGEISTEYKPAALLSGYPSWMFLFFIISGVLTIETEKKRSPNLLKYAIRMNMNSFLLAALGLILIGFEVTLVLFKRGTVFWQEKTAVNLSVCLWMSSIMDLIIARKVVEWGNEAFYRHRYVLRP
;
A
#
# COMPACT_ATOMS: atom_id res chain seq x y z
N MET A 1 7.98 -34.19 -21.68
CA MET A 1 7.77 -33.80 -20.26
C MET A 1 7.20 -32.40 -20.24
N PRO A 2 6.08 -32.11 -19.55
CA PRO A 2 5.57 -30.76 -19.50
C PRO A 2 6.56 -29.87 -18.71
N PRO A 3 6.69 -28.58 -19.06
CA PRO A 3 7.75 -27.74 -18.49
C PRO A 3 7.55 -27.58 -16.98
N HIS A 4 8.65 -27.65 -16.21
CA HIS A 4 8.74 -27.33 -14.79
C HIS A 4 8.47 -25.83 -14.50
N ARG A 5 7.31 -25.30 -14.92
CA ARG A 5 6.97 -23.88 -14.79
C ARG A 5 6.03 -23.67 -13.61
N LEU A 6 6.38 -22.70 -12.78
CA LEU A 6 5.52 -22.18 -11.71
C LEU A 6 4.18 -21.72 -12.29
N VAL A 7 3.07 -22.29 -11.81
CA VAL A 7 1.72 -21.91 -12.26
C VAL A 7 1.14 -20.89 -11.29
N LEU A 8 1.05 -19.64 -11.72
CA LEU A 8 0.43 -18.53 -10.98
C LEU A 8 -0.93 -18.19 -11.63
N LYS A 9 -1.89 -17.69 -10.85
CA LYS A 9 -3.18 -17.24 -11.40
C LYS A 9 -2.94 -16.02 -12.28
N LYS A 10 -3.59 -15.95 -13.45
CA LYS A 10 -3.50 -14.77 -14.33
C LYS A 10 -3.99 -13.49 -13.63
N GLU A 11 -4.96 -13.65 -12.71
CA GLU A 11 -5.47 -12.58 -11.84
C GLU A 11 -4.37 -11.93 -10.99
N THR A 12 -3.30 -12.66 -10.65
CA THR A 12 -2.18 -12.11 -9.86
C THR A 12 -1.49 -10.96 -10.59
N ARG A 13 -1.39 -11.02 -11.92
CA ARG A 13 -0.87 -9.91 -12.73
C ARG A 13 -1.79 -8.68 -12.67
N MET A 14 -3.11 -8.89 -12.67
CA MET A 14 -4.09 -7.79 -12.56
C MET A 14 -3.98 -7.13 -11.18
N LEU A 15 -3.91 -7.93 -10.11
CA LEU A 15 -3.69 -7.43 -8.75
C LEU A 15 -2.41 -6.60 -8.63
N GLY A 16 -1.30 -7.08 -9.21
CA GLY A 16 -0.05 -6.31 -9.24
C GLY A 16 -0.17 -4.99 -10.00
N ALA A 17 -0.91 -4.95 -11.12
CA ALA A 17 -1.17 -3.71 -11.85
C ALA A 17 -1.99 -2.71 -11.02
N VAL A 18 -3.00 -3.19 -10.29
CA VAL A 18 -3.80 -2.37 -9.38
C VAL A 18 -2.93 -1.78 -8.25
N GLN A 19 -2.01 -2.56 -7.67
CA GLN A 19 -1.05 -2.06 -6.68
C GLN A 19 -0.16 -0.95 -7.24
N VAL A 20 0.38 -1.11 -8.46
CA VAL A 20 1.19 -0.07 -9.10
C VAL A 20 0.38 1.21 -9.33
N MET A 21 -0.84 1.09 -9.86
CA MET A 21 -1.71 2.25 -10.09
C MET A 21 -2.06 2.96 -8.77
N MET A 22 -2.39 2.20 -7.72
CA MET A 22 -2.63 2.78 -6.40
C MET A 22 -1.38 3.46 -5.84
N GLY A 23 -0.20 2.86 -6.00
CA GLY A 23 1.06 3.49 -5.59
C GLY A 23 1.29 4.83 -6.28
N LEU A 24 1.05 4.92 -7.59
CA LEU A 24 1.18 6.18 -8.34
C LEU A 24 0.16 7.23 -7.88
N ILE A 25 -1.11 6.85 -7.75
CA ILE A 25 -2.19 7.76 -7.28
C ILE A 25 -1.85 8.30 -5.89
N ASN A 26 -1.45 7.42 -4.97
CA ASN A 26 -1.11 7.83 -3.62
C ASN A 26 0.19 8.63 -3.53
N GLY A 27 1.14 8.39 -4.42
CA GLY A 27 2.34 9.22 -4.55
C GLY A 27 1.98 10.65 -4.96
N ALA A 28 1.08 10.81 -5.94
CA ALA A 28 0.57 12.12 -6.34
C ALA A 28 -0.22 12.80 -5.21
N LEU A 29 -1.12 12.08 -4.54
CA LEU A 29 -1.88 12.58 -3.39
C LEU A 29 -0.95 13.03 -2.25
N GLY A 30 0.08 12.23 -1.92
CA GLY A 30 1.06 12.58 -0.90
C GLY A 30 1.85 13.85 -1.24
N ARG A 31 2.19 14.06 -2.52
CA ARG A 31 2.84 15.30 -2.97
C ARG A 31 1.92 16.50 -2.90
N ILE A 32 0.68 16.36 -3.35
CA ILE A 32 -0.36 17.41 -3.23
C ILE A 32 -0.54 17.78 -1.75
N TRP A 33 -0.62 16.79 -0.87
CA TRP A 33 -0.78 17.02 0.56
C TRP A 33 0.40 17.76 1.19
N LEU A 34 1.64 17.39 0.82
CA LEU A 34 2.84 18.09 1.26
C LEU A 34 2.87 19.56 0.80
N LEU A 35 2.44 19.84 -0.44
CA LEU A 35 2.35 21.20 -0.97
C LEU A 35 1.31 22.04 -0.20
N PHE A 36 0.13 21.47 0.07
CA PHE A 36 -0.88 22.12 0.90
C PHE A 36 -0.35 22.41 2.31
N TYR A 37 0.34 21.45 2.92
CA TYR A 37 0.91 21.63 4.25
C TYR A 37 1.95 22.75 4.32
N THR A 38 2.88 22.78 3.37
CA THR A 38 3.96 23.78 3.34
C THR A 38 3.48 25.17 2.95
N ARG A 39 2.46 25.31 2.09
CA ARG A 39 2.02 26.62 1.58
C ARG A 39 0.79 27.22 2.24
N GLN A 40 -0.05 26.42 2.90
CA GLN A 40 -1.31 26.90 3.46
C GLN A 40 -1.50 26.55 4.94
N PHE A 41 -0.98 25.40 5.41
CA PHE A 41 -1.21 24.96 6.79
C PHE A 41 -0.12 25.44 7.75
N GLY A 42 1.14 25.54 7.29
CA GLY A 42 2.28 25.94 8.11
C GLY A 42 2.17 27.32 8.78
N GLU A 43 1.36 28.22 8.23
CA GLU A 43 1.20 29.59 8.75
C GLU A 43 -0.07 29.81 9.59
N ILE A 44 -1.07 28.93 9.53
CA ILE A 44 -2.43 29.21 10.04
C ILE A 44 -2.92 28.19 11.09
N SER A 45 -2.50 26.93 11.03
CA SER A 45 -3.03 25.87 11.91
C SER A 45 -1.97 25.36 12.89
N THR A 46 -1.78 26.05 14.01
CA THR A 46 -0.93 25.58 15.13
C THR A 46 -1.52 24.38 15.87
N GLU A 47 -2.83 24.13 15.74
CA GLU A 47 -3.52 23.08 16.50
C GLU A 47 -3.63 21.72 15.80
N TYR A 48 -3.68 21.67 14.47
CA TYR A 48 -3.78 20.40 13.73
C TYR A 48 -2.43 19.97 13.18
N LYS A 49 -1.99 18.78 13.61
CA LYS A 49 -0.71 18.20 13.24
C LYS A 49 -0.96 16.90 12.45
N PRO A 50 -0.82 16.90 11.11
CA PRO A 50 -1.12 15.73 10.27
C PRO A 50 -0.07 14.64 10.49
N ALA A 51 -0.37 13.68 11.38
CA ALA A 51 0.55 12.64 11.81
C ALA A 51 0.99 11.72 10.65
N ALA A 52 0.06 11.37 9.75
CA ALA A 52 0.39 10.56 8.58
C ALA A 52 1.34 11.30 7.63
N LEU A 53 1.15 12.60 7.40
CA LEU A 53 2.08 13.38 6.57
C LEU A 53 3.46 13.51 7.22
N LEU A 54 3.50 13.84 8.52
CA LEU A 54 4.75 14.08 9.25
C LEU A 54 5.59 12.83 9.48
N SER A 55 4.95 11.67 9.62
CA SER A 55 5.65 10.38 9.65
C SER A 55 6.25 10.00 8.29
N GLY A 56 5.94 10.75 7.22
CA GLY A 56 6.32 10.43 5.85
C GLY A 56 5.54 9.25 5.28
N TYR A 57 4.45 8.82 5.93
CA TYR A 57 3.68 7.64 5.55
C TYR A 57 3.29 7.60 4.05
N PRO A 58 2.79 8.70 3.43
CA PRO A 58 2.47 8.69 1.99
C PRO A 58 3.68 8.33 1.11
N SER A 59 4.89 8.75 1.49
CA SER A 59 6.10 8.45 0.72
C SER A 59 6.50 6.98 0.82
N TRP A 60 6.45 6.41 2.02
CA TRP A 60 6.73 4.98 2.21
C TRP A 60 5.66 4.11 1.56
N MET A 61 4.38 4.44 1.75
CA MET A 61 3.25 3.68 1.23
C MET A 61 3.31 3.56 -0.30
N PHE A 62 3.52 4.68 -1.01
CA PHE A 62 3.57 4.67 -2.47
C PHE A 62 4.70 3.79 -3.02
N LEU A 63 5.90 3.85 -2.41
CA LEU A 63 7.05 3.06 -2.84
C LEU A 63 6.79 1.57 -2.67
N PHE A 64 6.24 1.16 -1.52
CA PHE A 64 5.98 -0.24 -1.23
C PHE A 64 4.91 -0.82 -2.17
N PHE A 65 3.86 -0.06 -2.47
CA PHE A 65 2.82 -0.48 -3.41
C PHE A 65 3.35 -0.67 -4.84
N ILE A 66 4.20 0.24 -5.32
CA ILE A 66 4.79 0.11 -6.66
C ILE A 66 5.73 -1.09 -6.71
N ILE A 67 6.64 -1.23 -5.75
CA ILE A 67 7.63 -2.32 -5.75
C ILE A 67 6.93 -3.67 -5.59
N SER A 68 5.95 -3.78 -4.68
CA SER A 68 5.16 -5.01 -4.51
C SER A 68 4.42 -5.37 -5.80
N GLY A 69 3.72 -4.40 -6.42
CA GLY A 69 2.98 -4.59 -7.65
C GLY A 69 3.85 -4.98 -8.84
N VAL A 70 4.99 -4.32 -9.05
CA VAL A 70 5.94 -4.65 -10.12
C VAL A 70 6.49 -6.07 -9.95
N LEU A 71 6.89 -6.45 -8.74
CA LEU A 71 7.37 -7.81 -8.46
C LEU A 71 6.27 -8.87 -8.69
N THR A 72 5.03 -8.57 -8.32
CA THR A 72 3.86 -9.43 -8.58
C THR A 72 3.66 -9.64 -10.09
N ILE A 73 3.71 -8.57 -10.89
CA ILE A 73 3.57 -8.63 -12.35
C ILE A 73 4.71 -9.46 -12.97
N GLU A 74 5.95 -9.17 -12.59
CA GLU A 74 7.12 -9.83 -13.16
C GLU A 74 7.18 -11.31 -12.79
N THR A 75 6.70 -11.67 -11.60
CA THR A 75 6.58 -13.07 -11.18
C THR A 75 5.62 -13.85 -12.06
N GLU A 76 4.46 -13.29 -12.40
CA GLU A 76 3.50 -13.98 -13.30
C GLU A 76 4.07 -14.13 -14.71
N LYS A 77 4.74 -13.11 -15.25
CA LYS A 77 5.35 -13.15 -16.59
C LYS A 77 6.49 -14.14 -16.70
N LYS A 78 7.46 -14.06 -15.77
CA LYS A 78 8.71 -14.85 -15.82
C LYS A 78 8.58 -16.22 -15.17
N ARG A 79 7.56 -16.43 -14.31
CA ARG A 79 7.29 -17.70 -13.60
C ARG A 79 8.51 -18.25 -12.87
N SER A 80 9.34 -17.36 -12.32
CA SER A 80 10.56 -17.72 -11.60
C SER A 80 10.27 -17.92 -10.11
N PRO A 81 10.71 -19.03 -9.49
CA PRO A 81 10.52 -19.27 -8.06
C PRO A 81 11.29 -18.28 -7.18
N ASN A 82 12.40 -17.72 -7.66
CA ASN A 82 13.14 -16.69 -6.93
C ASN A 82 12.37 -15.36 -6.92
N LEU A 83 11.86 -14.94 -8.08
CA LEU A 83 11.00 -13.75 -8.17
C LEU A 83 9.74 -13.91 -7.30
N LEU A 84 9.14 -15.11 -7.28
CA LEU A 84 8.00 -15.39 -6.43
C LEU A 84 8.31 -15.19 -4.94
N LYS A 85 9.46 -15.67 -4.45
CA LYS A 85 9.88 -15.44 -3.06
C LYS A 85 10.01 -13.95 -2.75
N TYR A 86 10.59 -13.16 -3.67
CA TYR A 86 10.71 -11.72 -3.50
C TYR A 86 9.35 -11.03 -3.51
N ALA A 87 8.45 -11.41 -4.43
CA ALA A 87 7.09 -10.87 -4.50
C ALA A 87 6.31 -11.16 -3.21
N ILE A 88 6.37 -12.39 -2.67
CA ILE A 88 5.71 -12.74 -1.41
C ILE A 88 6.26 -11.89 -0.25
N ARG A 89 7.58 -11.80 -0.12
CA ARG A 89 8.21 -10.99 0.94
C ARG A 89 7.83 -9.52 0.84
N MET A 90 7.85 -8.96 -0.37
CA MET A 90 7.52 -7.56 -0.59
C MET A 90 6.04 -7.28 -0.33
N ASN A 91 5.12 -8.15 -0.76
CA ASN A 91 3.71 -8.01 -0.45
C ASN A 91 3.43 -8.16 1.05
N MET A 92 4.16 -9.02 1.76
CA MET A 92 4.07 -9.10 3.23
C MET A 92 4.49 -7.79 3.89
N ASN A 93 5.57 -7.16 3.42
CA ASN A 93 5.99 -5.85 3.92
C ASN A 93 4.96 -4.76 3.59
N SER A 94 4.37 -4.79 2.38
CA SER A 94 3.28 -3.89 1.96
C SER A 94 2.07 -4.02 2.89
N PHE A 95 1.69 -5.26 3.21
CA PHE A 95 0.61 -5.57 4.15
C PHE A 95 0.88 -4.99 5.55
N LEU A 96 2.09 -5.14 6.09
CA LEU A 96 2.47 -4.58 7.39
C LEU A 96 2.43 -3.05 7.38
N LEU A 97 2.95 -2.44 6.32
CA LEU A 97 2.93 -0.99 6.16
C LEU A 97 1.49 -0.45 6.00
N ALA A 98 0.63 -1.15 5.28
CA ALA A 98 -0.78 -0.83 5.18
C ALA A 98 -1.47 -0.88 6.55
N ALA A 99 -1.24 -1.94 7.33
CA ALA A 99 -1.79 -2.07 8.69
C ALA A 99 -1.32 -0.95 9.63
N LEU A 100 -0.03 -0.58 9.59
CA LEU A 100 0.50 0.56 10.34
C LEU A 100 -0.16 1.87 9.92
N GLY A 101 -0.38 2.07 8.62
CA GLY A 101 -1.12 3.21 8.10
C GLY A 101 -2.56 3.29 8.60
N LEU A 102 -3.26 2.16 8.67
CA LEU A 102 -4.63 2.10 9.18
C LEU A 102 -4.70 2.57 10.64
N ILE A 103 -3.76 2.13 11.48
CA ILE A 103 -3.68 2.53 12.88
C ILE A 103 -3.31 4.01 12.99
N LEU A 104 -2.28 4.45 12.26
CA LEU A 104 -1.78 5.83 12.31
C LEU A 104 -2.85 6.84 11.88
N ILE A 105 -3.48 6.61 10.73
CA ILE A 105 -4.52 7.50 10.20
C ILE A 105 -5.80 7.38 11.04
N GLY A 106 -6.15 6.18 11.52
CA GLY A 106 -7.29 6.00 12.41
C GLY A 106 -7.15 6.81 13.71
N PHE A 107 -5.95 6.83 14.28
CA PHE A 107 -5.63 7.67 15.43
C PHE A 107 -5.72 9.16 15.10
N GLU A 108 -5.16 9.61 13.97
CA GLU A 108 -5.24 11.00 13.51
C GLU A 108 -6.70 11.47 13.35
N VAL A 109 -7.54 10.70 12.65
CA VAL A 109 -8.95 11.02 12.44
C VAL A 109 -9.70 11.07 13.76
N THR A 110 -9.43 10.12 14.66
CA THR A 110 -10.05 10.06 15.99
C THR A 110 -9.73 11.31 16.81
N LEU A 111 -8.46 11.75 16.83
CA LEU A 111 -8.07 12.98 17.52
C LEU A 111 -8.81 14.22 16.99
N VAL A 112 -8.99 14.32 15.67
CA VAL A 112 -9.75 15.43 15.08
C VAL A 112 -11.22 15.37 15.46
N LEU A 113 -11.82 14.17 15.50
CA LEU A 113 -13.23 14.00 15.91
C LEU A 113 -13.46 14.37 17.38
N PHE A 114 -12.49 14.13 18.26
CA PHE A 114 -12.57 14.52 19.67
C PHE A 114 -12.32 16.01 19.92
N LYS A 115 -11.79 16.75 18.93
CA LYS A 115 -11.50 18.18 19.06
C LYS A 115 -12.81 18.97 19.21
N ARG A 116 -13.00 19.61 20.38
CA ARG A 116 -14.17 20.44 20.69
C ARG A 116 -13.88 21.89 20.31
N GLY A 117 -14.02 22.23 19.02
CA GLY A 117 -13.75 23.57 18.48
C GLY A 117 -14.20 23.71 17.02
N THR A 118 -14.07 24.91 16.45
CA THR A 118 -14.39 25.15 15.03
C THR A 118 -13.31 24.55 14.14
N VAL A 119 -13.67 23.55 13.35
CA VAL A 119 -12.77 22.93 12.36
C VAL A 119 -12.68 23.85 11.14
N PHE A 120 -11.47 24.33 10.85
CA PHE A 120 -11.23 25.14 9.66
C PHE A 120 -11.28 24.29 8.38
N TRP A 121 -11.57 24.92 7.23
CA TRP A 121 -11.67 24.22 5.94
C TRP A 121 -10.35 23.54 5.53
N GLN A 122 -9.22 24.10 5.97
CA GLN A 122 -7.89 23.55 5.84
C GLN A 122 -7.75 22.17 6.52
N GLU A 123 -8.13 22.09 7.80
CA GLU A 123 -8.09 20.86 8.59
C GLU A 123 -8.99 19.78 7.98
N LYS A 124 -10.20 20.18 7.55
CA LYS A 124 -11.13 19.28 6.86
C LYS A 124 -10.55 18.71 5.56
N THR A 125 -9.88 19.55 4.77
CA THR A 125 -9.20 19.11 3.53
C THR A 125 -8.08 18.11 3.83
N ALA A 126 -7.27 18.39 4.86
CA ALA A 126 -6.19 17.49 5.26
C ALA A 126 -6.72 16.13 5.75
N VAL A 127 -7.76 16.12 6.59
CA VAL A 127 -8.42 14.89 7.05
C VAL A 127 -8.99 14.09 5.89
N ASN A 128 -9.62 14.75 4.90
CA ASN A 128 -10.11 14.07 3.70
C ASN A 128 -8.97 13.40 2.91
N LEU A 129 -7.81 14.05 2.79
CA LEU A 129 -6.62 13.45 2.18
C LEU A 129 -6.14 12.24 2.99
N SER A 130 -6.11 12.33 4.33
CA SER A 130 -5.81 11.18 5.21
C SER A 130 -6.77 10.01 4.98
N VAL A 131 -8.07 10.27 4.84
CA VAL A 131 -9.09 9.24 4.57
C VAL A 131 -8.88 8.57 3.20
N CYS A 132 -8.46 9.30 2.16
CA CYS A 132 -8.11 8.70 0.87
C CYS A 132 -6.94 7.70 0.99
N LEU A 133 -5.92 8.03 1.79
CA LEU A 133 -4.79 7.13 2.07
C LEU A 133 -5.25 5.92 2.90
N TRP A 134 -6.18 6.12 3.83
CA TRP A 134 -6.74 5.06 4.65
C TRP A 134 -7.48 4.02 3.79
N MET A 135 -8.33 4.48 2.87
CA MET A 135 -9.03 3.61 1.93
C MET A 135 -8.07 2.84 1.02
N SER A 136 -7.02 3.51 0.53
CA SER A 136 -5.97 2.88 -0.27
C SER A 136 -5.21 1.81 0.52
N SER A 137 -4.99 2.03 1.82
CA SER A 137 -4.34 1.07 2.72
C SER A 137 -5.21 -0.18 2.92
N ILE A 138 -6.53 -0.03 3.07
CA ILE A 138 -7.46 -1.17 3.14
C ILE A 138 -7.40 -1.99 1.85
N MET A 139 -7.43 -1.32 0.69
CA MET A 139 -7.35 -2.00 -0.61
C MET A 139 -6.06 -2.79 -0.78
N ASP A 140 -4.89 -2.19 -0.50
CA ASP A 140 -3.62 -2.91 -0.60
C ASP A 140 -3.52 -4.05 0.42
N LEU A 141 -4.04 -3.90 1.62
CA LEU A 141 -4.07 -4.98 2.63
C LEU A 141 -4.78 -6.22 2.07
N ILE A 142 -5.94 -6.03 1.42
CA ILE A 142 -6.70 -7.11 0.79
C ILE A 142 -5.90 -7.74 -0.37
N ILE A 143 -5.33 -6.90 -1.25
CA ILE A 143 -4.60 -7.37 -2.42
C ILE A 143 -3.31 -8.10 -2.02
N ALA A 144 -2.49 -7.50 -1.18
CA ALA A 144 -1.24 -8.06 -0.70
C ALA A 144 -1.48 -9.42 -0.02
N ARG A 145 -2.52 -9.55 0.81
CA ARG A 145 -2.93 -10.83 1.39
C ARG A 145 -3.24 -11.87 0.31
N LYS A 146 -4.02 -11.51 -0.71
CA LYS A 146 -4.37 -12.41 -1.82
C LYS A 146 -3.15 -12.84 -2.63
N VAL A 147 -2.23 -11.91 -2.91
CA VAL A 147 -0.98 -12.19 -3.62
C VAL A 147 -0.09 -13.13 -2.81
N VAL A 148 0.03 -12.92 -1.49
CA VAL A 148 0.79 -13.82 -0.60
C VAL A 148 0.17 -15.21 -0.53
N GLU A 149 -1.15 -15.30 -0.38
CA GLU A 149 -1.91 -16.56 -0.35
C GLU A 149 -1.66 -17.39 -1.63
N TRP A 150 -1.94 -16.80 -2.80
CA TRP A 150 -1.75 -17.48 -4.08
C TRP A 150 -0.28 -17.76 -4.39
N GLY A 151 0.62 -16.87 -3.97
CA GLY A 151 2.04 -17.06 -4.12
C GLY A 151 2.55 -18.25 -3.31
N ASN A 152 2.11 -18.39 -2.06
CA ASN A 152 2.45 -19.52 -1.22
C ASN A 152 1.91 -20.83 -1.80
N GLU A 153 0.64 -20.87 -2.23
CA GLU A 153 0.06 -22.04 -2.90
C GLU A 153 0.88 -22.50 -4.11
N ALA A 154 1.29 -21.55 -4.97
CA ALA A 154 2.10 -21.83 -6.14
C ALA A 154 3.51 -22.33 -5.76
N PHE A 155 4.11 -21.75 -4.72
CA PHE A 155 5.42 -22.16 -4.22
C PHE A 155 5.41 -23.58 -3.64
N TYR A 156 4.37 -23.93 -2.86
CA TYR A 156 4.21 -25.28 -2.33
C TYR A 156 4.04 -26.30 -3.45
N ARG A 157 3.11 -26.07 -4.40
CA ARG A 157 2.91 -26.97 -5.55
C ARG A 157 4.19 -27.22 -6.33
N HIS A 158 4.98 -26.17 -6.59
CA HIS A 158 6.26 -26.29 -7.26
C HIS A 158 7.26 -27.17 -6.49
N ARG A 159 7.32 -27.09 -5.15
CA ARG A 159 8.20 -27.96 -4.35
C ARG A 159 7.73 -29.42 -4.31
N TYR A 160 6.43 -29.69 -4.26
CA TYR A 160 5.91 -31.08 -4.24
C TYR A 160 6.18 -31.82 -5.54
N VAL A 161 6.07 -31.14 -6.68
CA VAL A 161 6.38 -31.72 -8.01
C VAL A 161 7.88 -32.04 -8.18
N LEU A 162 8.75 -31.44 -7.36
CA LEU A 162 10.21 -31.62 -7.42
C LEU A 162 10.77 -32.61 -6.39
N ARG A 163 9.93 -33.17 -5.49
CA ARG A 163 10.38 -34.27 -4.61
C ARG A 163 10.10 -35.61 -5.30
N PRO A 164 11.11 -36.48 -5.46
CA PRO A 164 10.93 -37.83 -6.00
C PRO A 164 10.11 -38.71 -5.07
#